data_AF-A0A2K2HB39-F1
#
_entry.id   AF-A0A2K2HB39-F1
#
_cell.length_a   1.000
_cell.length_b   1.000
_cell.length_c   1.000
_cell.angle_alpha   90.00
_cell.angle_beta   90.00
_cell.angle_gamma   90.00
#
_symmetry.space_group_name_H-M   'P 1'
#
loop_
_entity.id
_entity.type
_entity.pdbx_description
1 polymer ?
#
loop_
_entity_poly.entity_id
_entity_poly.type
_entity_poly.pdbx_seq_one_letter_code
_entity_poly.pdbx_strand_id
1 'polypeptide(L)'
;GDFGGGSCDLCHAPGGSGPTVVYPTGNSGFSGESYGSHLKASTGDTLSGTTDWSLQCQKCHGFHSGDVQVPNNTTVGINYTTHGGIWLGGTATGGKTTEAEICWSCHDANGVSEWGTNTNANTGNSTYNYGSLSTSNWTTATWTSANFSYKTGAIESTHSVNSAGTSAVTGTAYNYTESPDAVANIRCSYCHDVHNRNQATNDTVTGKPYLRGTWMGNPYNEDGAPQSGTNYPNNNNWGRVPRASTTTTIMGGYWIDQNSGNPTAGWTLSSSAGLCTLCHGTNVDSMDKKTGEGLWVGTNGHSNAVIGGSGSAKANIYDARGGTGGRTNNPYQHFNGFSDPADNGKYGFRTPNSKGWRYSPLLTDGANTRPRKYNSDEWGVDESGGTTQTQYHKFSCSKCHNPHASRLPKLMQTNCLDTKHNTWDNGFQVNGSGGSNNNGRSISNWTSAQNCHRLGGNDPSDTRDSAGVGNGWNKVTPW
;
A
#
# COMPACT_ATOMS: atom_id res chain seq x y z
N GLY A 1 -41.37 -9.51 12.39
CA GLY A 1 -42.55 -9.14 11.61
C GLY A 1 -42.62 -10.09 10.44
N ASP A 2 -43.62 -10.96 10.44
CA ASP A 2 -43.91 -11.87 9.33
C ASP A 2 -44.82 -11.12 8.36
N PHE A 3 -44.33 -10.83 7.16
CA PHE A 3 -45.08 -10.08 6.14
C PHE A 3 -46.02 -10.96 5.31
N GLY A 4 -46.29 -12.19 5.76
CA GLY A 4 -47.12 -13.14 5.03
C GLY A 4 -46.37 -13.71 3.83
N GLY A 5 -46.85 -14.85 3.33
CA GLY A 5 -46.20 -15.63 2.27
C GLY A 5 -46.18 -14.97 0.89
N GLY A 6 -45.43 -13.87 0.73
CA GLY A 6 -44.97 -13.34 -0.54
C GLY A 6 -43.54 -13.82 -0.84
N SER A 7 -43.21 -14.04 -2.12
CA SER A 7 -41.82 -14.35 -2.50
C SER A 7 -40.93 -13.14 -2.23
N CYS A 8 -39.65 -13.38 -1.89
CA CYS A 8 -38.65 -12.33 -1.69
C CYS A 8 -38.65 -11.33 -2.87
N ASP A 9 -38.91 -11.82 -4.08
CA ASP A 9 -38.96 -11.05 -5.33
C ASP A 9 -39.96 -9.90 -5.31
N LEU A 10 -41.12 -10.07 -4.66
CA LEU A 10 -42.15 -9.02 -4.62
C LEU A 10 -41.70 -7.82 -3.78
N CYS A 11 -41.01 -8.09 -2.67
CA CYS A 11 -40.49 -7.03 -1.80
C CYS A 11 -39.15 -6.49 -2.29
N HIS A 12 -38.31 -7.32 -2.93
CA HIS A 12 -36.95 -6.98 -3.34
C HIS A 12 -36.79 -6.68 -4.84
N ALA A 13 -37.90 -6.45 -5.56
CA ALA A 13 -37.92 -5.93 -6.93
C ALA A 13 -37.75 -4.40 -7.00
N PRO A 14 -37.44 -3.84 -8.19
CA PRO A 14 -37.62 -2.42 -8.45
C PRO A 14 -39.07 -1.98 -8.13
N GLY A 15 -39.23 -0.98 -7.27
CA GLY A 15 -40.54 -0.50 -6.83
C GLY A 15 -41.20 -1.34 -5.72
N GLY A 16 -40.55 -2.40 -5.25
CA GLY A 16 -40.95 -3.16 -4.06
C GLY A 16 -40.71 -2.37 -2.76
N SER A 17 -41.27 -2.88 -1.65
CA SER A 17 -41.16 -2.26 -0.33
C SER A 17 -39.80 -2.48 0.38
N GLY A 18 -38.97 -3.38 -0.15
CA GLY A 18 -37.65 -3.71 0.33
C GLY A 18 -36.52 -3.20 -0.58
N PRO A 19 -35.26 -3.35 -0.15
CA PRO A 19 -34.10 -3.02 -0.98
C PRO A 19 -34.12 -3.85 -2.27
N THR A 20 -33.99 -3.21 -3.42
CA THR A 20 -33.86 -3.93 -4.68
C THR A 20 -32.52 -4.66 -4.72
N VAL A 21 -32.53 -6.00 -4.66
CA VAL A 21 -31.27 -6.79 -4.66
C VAL A 21 -30.92 -7.29 -6.07
N VAL A 22 -31.94 -7.65 -6.86
CA VAL A 22 -31.83 -8.19 -8.23
C VAL A 22 -33.08 -7.75 -9.01
N TYR A 23 -33.02 -7.67 -10.35
CA TYR A 23 -34.21 -7.55 -11.20
C TYR A 23 -34.91 -8.92 -11.26
N PRO A 24 -36.05 -9.16 -10.58
CA PRO A 24 -36.60 -10.52 -10.41
C PRO A 24 -37.50 -10.93 -11.58
N THR A 25 -38.02 -9.98 -12.36
CA THR A 25 -38.76 -10.28 -13.57
C THR A 25 -37.76 -10.64 -14.67
N GLY A 26 -37.66 -11.92 -14.99
CA GLY A 26 -36.75 -12.53 -15.97
C GLY A 26 -36.84 -11.99 -17.41
N ASN A 27 -36.59 -10.69 -17.60
CA ASN A 27 -36.49 -10.03 -18.90
C ASN A 27 -35.27 -9.10 -18.95
N SER A 28 -34.19 -9.49 -18.30
CA SER A 28 -32.91 -8.78 -18.42
C SER A 28 -32.01 -9.41 -19.49
N GLY A 29 -32.42 -10.52 -20.11
CA GLY A 29 -31.59 -11.25 -21.08
C GLY A 29 -30.30 -11.82 -20.47
N PHE A 30 -30.14 -11.71 -19.15
CA PHE A 30 -28.91 -12.06 -18.45
C PHE A 30 -28.93 -13.53 -18.03
N SER A 31 -27.85 -14.23 -18.34
CA SER A 31 -27.51 -15.56 -17.85
C SER A 31 -26.14 -15.53 -17.18
N GLY A 32 -25.89 -16.46 -16.25
CA GLY A 32 -24.58 -16.64 -15.63
C GLY A 32 -24.14 -15.51 -14.69
N GLU A 33 -22.89 -15.06 -14.82
CA GLU A 33 -22.23 -14.09 -13.94
C GLU A 33 -22.84 -12.67 -13.97
N SER A 34 -23.75 -12.42 -14.92
CA SER A 34 -24.47 -11.16 -15.10
C SER A 34 -25.37 -10.79 -13.90
N TYR A 35 -25.77 -11.78 -13.09
CA TYR A 35 -26.49 -11.54 -11.83
C TYR A 35 -25.56 -11.12 -10.67
N GLY A 36 -24.23 -11.23 -10.83
CA GLY A 36 -23.24 -11.04 -9.77
C GLY A 36 -22.91 -12.35 -9.07
N SER A 37 -21.63 -12.72 -9.00
CA SER A 37 -21.19 -14.05 -8.53
C SER A 37 -21.49 -14.31 -7.07
N HIS A 38 -21.61 -13.26 -6.25
CA HIS A 38 -21.95 -13.35 -4.82
C HIS A 38 -23.42 -13.69 -4.56
N LEU A 39 -24.28 -13.70 -5.59
CA LEU A 39 -25.60 -14.29 -5.47
C LEU A 39 -25.56 -15.82 -5.54
N LYS A 40 -24.41 -16.42 -5.89
CA LYS A 40 -24.15 -17.85 -5.75
C LYS A 40 -23.58 -18.10 -4.36
N ALA A 41 -24.34 -18.77 -3.50
CA ALA A 41 -23.88 -19.14 -2.17
C ALA A 41 -22.82 -20.26 -2.22
N SER A 42 -22.83 -21.05 -3.29
CA SER A 42 -21.84 -22.10 -3.57
C SER A 42 -21.36 -22.01 -5.02
N THR A 43 -20.11 -22.41 -5.27
CA THR A 43 -19.51 -22.47 -6.63
C THR A 43 -20.30 -23.33 -7.62
N GLY A 44 -21.07 -24.32 -7.16
CA GLY A 44 -21.95 -25.16 -7.98
C GLY A 44 -23.32 -24.55 -8.32
N ASP A 45 -23.70 -23.42 -7.73
CA ASP A 45 -25.02 -22.81 -7.97
C ASP A 45 -25.12 -22.25 -9.41
N THR A 46 -26.19 -22.62 -10.10
CA THR A 46 -26.53 -22.08 -11.43
C THR A 46 -27.67 -21.09 -11.32
N LEU A 47 -27.41 -19.83 -11.69
CA LEU A 47 -28.41 -18.76 -11.71
C LEU A 47 -29.02 -18.64 -13.11
N SER A 48 -30.35 -18.54 -13.19
CA SER A 48 -31.13 -18.43 -14.43
C SER A 48 -32.40 -17.60 -14.21
N GLY A 49 -33.15 -17.36 -15.28
CA GLY A 49 -34.47 -16.71 -15.19
C GLY A 49 -35.53 -17.53 -14.44
N THR A 50 -35.22 -18.76 -14.02
CA THR A 50 -36.09 -19.64 -13.23
C THR A 50 -35.50 -19.94 -11.85
N THR A 51 -34.49 -19.18 -11.41
CA THR A 51 -33.91 -19.36 -10.06
C THR A 51 -34.96 -19.10 -9.00
N ASP A 52 -35.10 -20.04 -8.06
CA ASP A 52 -35.83 -19.81 -6.81
C ASP A 52 -34.99 -18.89 -5.92
N TRP A 53 -35.27 -17.59 -6.01
CA TRP A 53 -34.57 -16.56 -5.25
C TRP A 53 -34.85 -16.65 -3.75
N SER A 54 -36.00 -17.20 -3.34
CA SER A 54 -36.29 -17.43 -1.92
C SER A 54 -35.30 -18.43 -1.34
N LEU A 55 -35.12 -19.58 -2.02
CA LEU A 55 -34.15 -20.58 -1.61
C LEU A 55 -32.71 -20.06 -1.73
N GLN A 56 -32.39 -19.31 -2.78
CA GLN A 56 -31.04 -18.82 -3.01
C GLN A 56 -30.60 -17.82 -1.94
N CYS A 57 -31.44 -16.84 -1.59
CA CYS A 57 -31.13 -15.86 -0.54
C CYS A 57 -31.03 -16.51 0.85
N GLN A 58 -31.86 -17.52 1.15
CA GLN A 58 -31.84 -18.22 2.43
C GLN A 58 -30.54 -18.97 2.73
N LYS A 59 -29.72 -19.26 1.71
CA LYS A 59 -28.39 -19.84 1.91
C LYS A 59 -27.41 -18.89 2.62
N CYS A 60 -27.70 -17.59 2.66
CA CYS A 60 -26.86 -16.58 3.33
C CYS A 60 -27.63 -15.74 4.36
N HIS A 61 -28.96 -15.63 4.21
CA HIS A 61 -29.83 -14.77 5.01
C HIS A 61 -30.86 -15.58 5.81
N GLY A 62 -30.99 -15.30 7.10
CA GLY A 62 -32.04 -15.87 7.96
C GLY A 62 -33.40 -15.15 7.83
N PHE A 63 -33.80 -14.73 6.62
CA PHE A 63 -34.90 -13.78 6.41
C PHE A 63 -34.68 -12.44 7.16
N HIS A 64 -35.73 -11.90 7.78
CA HIS A 64 -35.67 -10.73 8.67
C HIS A 64 -35.27 -11.09 10.11
N SER A 65 -34.70 -12.27 10.33
CA SER A 65 -34.34 -12.81 11.63
C SER A 65 -33.06 -13.66 11.52
N GLY A 66 -31.93 -12.98 11.35
CA GLY A 66 -30.61 -13.59 11.47
C GLY A 66 -29.95 -13.22 12.81
N ASP A 67 -28.87 -13.91 13.15
CA ASP A 67 -28.12 -13.64 14.39
C ASP A 67 -27.04 -12.57 14.19
N VAL A 68 -26.67 -12.27 12.93
CA VAL A 68 -25.61 -11.32 12.59
C VAL A 68 -26.18 -10.15 11.81
N GLN A 69 -26.21 -8.97 12.42
CA GLN A 69 -26.65 -7.75 11.73
C GLN A 69 -25.49 -7.05 11.01
N VAL A 70 -25.71 -6.72 9.75
CA VAL A 70 -24.97 -5.69 9.02
C VAL A 70 -25.82 -4.41 9.04
N PRO A 71 -25.47 -3.41 9.86
CA PRO A 71 -26.29 -2.23 10.02
C PRO A 71 -26.20 -1.29 8.80
N ASN A 72 -27.24 -0.47 8.63
CA ASN A 72 -27.26 0.57 7.61
C ASN A 72 -26.06 1.51 7.72
N ASN A 73 -25.50 1.84 6.57
CA ASN A 73 -24.48 2.87 6.40
C ASN A 73 -24.68 3.54 5.04
N THR A 74 -25.38 4.67 5.04
CA THR A 74 -25.74 5.40 3.82
C THR A 74 -24.53 5.94 3.08
N THR A 75 -23.42 6.20 3.75
CA THR A 75 -22.17 6.68 3.13
C THR A 75 -21.65 5.67 2.10
N VAL A 76 -21.80 4.38 2.38
CA VAL A 76 -21.38 3.27 1.50
C VAL A 76 -22.56 2.62 0.78
N GLY A 77 -23.69 3.32 0.66
CA GLY A 77 -24.85 2.85 -0.10
C GLY A 77 -25.67 1.73 0.55
N ILE A 78 -25.39 1.40 1.82
CA ILE A 78 -26.16 0.40 2.57
C ILE A 78 -27.32 1.12 3.26
N ASN A 79 -28.51 1.04 2.65
CA ASN A 79 -29.71 1.68 3.17
C ASN A 79 -30.95 0.79 3.02
N TYR A 80 -31.26 0.08 4.10
CA TYR A 80 -32.43 -0.78 4.26
C TYR A 80 -33.45 -0.06 5.15
N THR A 81 -34.34 0.72 4.52
CA THR A 81 -35.26 1.68 5.16
C THR A 81 -36.21 1.04 6.18
N THR A 82 -36.54 -0.24 6.02
CA THR A 82 -37.53 -0.96 6.84
C THR A 82 -36.94 -1.79 7.99
N HIS A 83 -35.63 -2.09 7.97
CA HIS A 83 -35.02 -3.08 8.88
C HIS A 83 -33.76 -2.62 9.59
N GLY A 84 -33.32 -1.37 9.38
CA GLY A 84 -32.11 -0.82 10.01
C GLY A 84 -30.79 -1.47 9.58
N GLY A 85 -30.85 -2.43 8.65
CA GLY A 85 -29.72 -3.22 8.18
C GLY A 85 -30.18 -4.47 7.42
N ILE A 86 -29.22 -5.33 7.08
CA ILE A 86 -29.44 -6.68 6.57
C ILE A 86 -28.97 -7.70 7.59
N TRP A 87 -29.72 -8.78 7.75
CA TRP A 87 -29.39 -9.85 8.68
C TRP A 87 -28.80 -11.05 7.94
N LEU A 88 -27.64 -11.49 8.39
CA LEU A 88 -26.96 -12.71 7.98
C LEU A 88 -27.16 -13.77 9.09
N GLY A 89 -27.05 -15.05 8.73
CA GLY A 89 -27.03 -16.11 9.73
C GLY A 89 -27.82 -17.35 9.35
N GLY A 90 -28.13 -18.16 10.37
CA GLY A 90 -28.73 -19.48 10.22
C GLY A 90 -27.68 -20.58 9.98
N THR A 91 -28.14 -21.84 9.90
CA THR A 91 -27.29 -23.02 9.70
C THR A 91 -26.47 -22.95 8.41
N ALA A 92 -26.96 -22.22 7.41
CA ALA A 92 -26.28 -22.03 6.14
C ALA A 92 -24.97 -21.24 6.24
N THR A 93 -24.80 -20.44 7.30
CA THR A 93 -23.53 -19.77 7.62
C THR A 93 -22.59 -20.60 8.49
N GLY A 94 -22.92 -21.88 8.75
CA GLY A 94 -22.11 -22.74 9.62
C GLY A 94 -22.08 -22.32 11.09
N GLY A 95 -23.06 -21.50 11.52
CA GLY A 95 -23.16 -21.01 12.90
C GLY A 95 -22.15 -19.91 13.27
N LYS A 96 -21.58 -19.22 12.27
CA LYS A 96 -20.72 -18.06 12.53
C LYS A 96 -21.52 -16.90 13.13
N THR A 97 -20.88 -16.14 14.01
CA THR A 97 -21.56 -15.15 14.86
C THR A 97 -21.19 -13.70 14.52
N THR A 98 -20.33 -13.51 13.52
CA THR A 98 -19.89 -12.19 13.06
C THR A 98 -19.85 -12.13 11.54
N GLU A 99 -19.97 -10.92 10.98
CA GLU A 99 -19.92 -10.72 9.52
C GLU A 99 -18.60 -11.22 8.94
N ALA A 100 -17.47 -10.85 9.56
CA ALA A 100 -16.15 -11.26 9.12
C ALA A 100 -15.98 -12.79 9.08
N GLU A 101 -16.41 -13.51 10.12
CA GLU A 101 -16.34 -14.98 10.13
C GLU A 101 -17.18 -15.62 9.02
N ILE A 102 -18.36 -15.07 8.73
CA ILE A 102 -19.22 -15.55 7.64
C ILE A 102 -18.50 -15.35 6.30
N CYS A 103 -17.95 -14.16 6.06
CA CYS A 103 -17.20 -13.84 4.84
C CYS A 103 -15.99 -14.75 4.66
N TRP A 104 -15.12 -14.84 5.69
CA TRP A 104 -13.92 -15.67 5.68
C TRP A 104 -14.25 -17.15 5.45
N SER A 105 -15.27 -17.68 6.13
CA SER A 105 -15.66 -19.09 5.97
C SER A 105 -16.08 -19.42 4.54
N CYS A 106 -16.83 -18.52 3.88
CA CYS A 106 -17.23 -18.70 2.49
C CYS A 106 -16.03 -18.53 1.55
N HIS A 107 -15.18 -17.54 1.81
CA HIS A 107 -13.97 -17.30 1.04
C HIS A 107 -13.02 -18.51 1.08
N ASP A 108 -12.76 -19.06 2.26
CA ASP A 108 -11.94 -20.25 2.47
C ASP A 108 -12.51 -21.47 1.72
N ALA A 109 -13.83 -21.70 1.83
CA ALA A 109 -14.49 -22.82 1.18
C ALA A 109 -14.45 -22.76 -0.36
N ASN A 110 -14.30 -21.56 -0.92
CA ASN A 110 -14.30 -21.33 -2.37
C ASN A 110 -12.93 -20.87 -2.92
N GLY A 111 -11.88 -20.86 -2.09
CA GLY A 111 -10.54 -20.41 -2.49
C GLY A 111 -10.48 -18.94 -2.93
N VAL A 112 -11.38 -18.11 -2.41
CA VAL A 112 -11.38 -16.66 -2.66
C VAL A 112 -10.48 -15.99 -1.64
N SER A 113 -9.51 -15.21 -2.10
CA SER A 113 -8.60 -14.48 -1.21
C SER A 113 -8.29 -13.11 -1.78
N GLU A 114 -8.18 -12.13 -0.88
CA GLU A 114 -7.60 -10.81 -1.17
C GLU A 114 -6.05 -10.83 -1.11
N TRP A 115 -5.49 -11.95 -0.64
CA TRP A 115 -4.06 -12.21 -0.55
C TRP A 115 -3.58 -13.01 -1.76
N GLY A 116 -2.29 -12.93 -2.03
CA GLY A 116 -1.64 -13.48 -3.20
C GLY A 116 -1.55 -12.47 -4.34
N THR A 117 -1.33 -12.97 -5.54
CA THR A 117 -1.17 -12.14 -6.73
C THR A 117 -2.51 -11.63 -7.22
N ASN A 118 -2.74 -10.32 -7.09
CA ASN A 118 -3.85 -9.64 -7.75
C ASN A 118 -3.57 -9.52 -9.25
N THR A 119 -4.46 -10.04 -10.08
CA THR A 119 -4.43 -9.88 -11.55
C THR A 119 -5.75 -9.34 -12.08
N ASN A 120 -6.58 -8.76 -11.21
CA ASN A 120 -7.94 -8.40 -11.56
C ASN A 120 -7.99 -7.11 -12.40
N ALA A 121 -8.61 -7.19 -13.58
CA ALA A 121 -8.76 -6.06 -14.49
C ALA A 121 -9.53 -4.87 -13.92
N ASN A 122 -10.53 -5.13 -13.06
CA ASN A 122 -11.30 -4.08 -12.40
C ASN A 122 -10.50 -3.31 -11.34
N THR A 123 -9.32 -3.81 -10.98
CA THR A 123 -8.36 -3.11 -10.13
C THR A 123 -7.21 -2.50 -10.93
N GLY A 124 -7.42 -2.29 -12.23
CA GLY A 124 -6.46 -1.59 -13.10
C GLY A 124 -5.39 -2.48 -13.73
N ASN A 125 -5.59 -3.81 -13.79
CA ASN A 125 -4.60 -4.77 -14.28
C ASN A 125 -3.23 -4.63 -13.58
N SER A 126 -3.24 -4.17 -12.33
CA SER A 126 -2.03 -3.94 -11.55
C SER A 126 -1.60 -5.24 -10.87
N THR A 127 -0.63 -5.93 -11.49
CA THR A 127 -0.11 -7.19 -10.95
C THR A 127 0.72 -6.92 -9.70
N TYR A 128 0.18 -7.28 -8.53
CA TYR A 128 0.86 -7.16 -7.25
C TYR A 128 0.58 -8.36 -6.37
N ASN A 129 1.63 -8.89 -5.73
CA ASN A 129 1.47 -9.95 -4.76
C ASN A 129 1.38 -9.35 -3.36
N TYR A 130 0.17 -9.41 -2.78
CA TYR A 130 -0.10 -8.91 -1.43
C TYR A 130 0.43 -9.83 -0.32
N GLY A 131 1.19 -10.88 -0.66
CA GLY A 131 1.67 -11.87 0.30
C GLY A 131 0.63 -12.95 0.57
N SER A 132 0.78 -13.70 1.65
CA SER A 132 -0.17 -14.73 2.07
C SER A 132 -0.49 -14.65 3.55
N LEU A 133 -1.63 -15.20 3.96
CA LEU A 133 -2.00 -15.38 5.36
C LEU A 133 -1.97 -16.84 5.77
N SER A 134 -1.58 -17.10 7.02
CA SER A 134 -1.69 -18.44 7.62
C SER A 134 -3.14 -18.89 7.87
N THR A 135 -4.07 -17.94 8.01
CA THR A 135 -5.50 -18.17 8.19
C THR A 135 -6.28 -16.90 7.82
N SER A 136 -7.53 -17.03 7.41
CA SER A 136 -8.41 -15.89 7.12
C SER A 136 -8.85 -15.13 8.37
N ASN A 137 -8.68 -15.68 9.58
CA ASN A 137 -8.86 -14.90 10.81
C ASN A 137 -7.68 -13.95 11.05
N TRP A 138 -7.84 -12.70 10.61
CA TRP A 138 -6.81 -11.66 10.68
C TRP A 138 -6.28 -11.41 12.09
N THR A 139 -7.09 -11.60 13.13
CA THR A 139 -6.69 -11.35 14.53
C THR A 139 -5.65 -12.34 15.06
N THR A 140 -5.48 -13.47 14.38
CA THR A 140 -4.52 -14.53 14.73
C THR A 140 -3.60 -14.89 13.57
N ALA A 141 -3.75 -14.22 12.43
CA ALA A 141 -3.02 -14.56 11.22
C ALA A 141 -1.57 -14.06 11.27
N THR A 142 -0.68 -14.86 10.71
CA THR A 142 0.66 -14.42 10.29
C THR A 142 0.58 -14.04 8.81
N TRP A 143 0.90 -12.80 8.50
CA TRP A 143 1.12 -12.33 7.14
C TRP A 143 2.55 -12.64 6.69
N THR A 144 2.69 -13.20 5.51
CA THR A 144 3.96 -13.55 4.88
C THR A 144 4.14 -12.74 3.61
N SER A 145 5.20 -11.96 3.56
CA SER A 145 5.58 -11.21 2.36
C SER A 145 5.91 -12.16 1.22
N ALA A 146 5.58 -11.76 -0.01
CA ALA A 146 5.91 -12.51 -1.20
C ALA A 146 7.42 -12.49 -1.52
N ASN A 147 8.13 -11.42 -1.12
CA ASN A 147 9.50 -11.19 -1.59
C ASN A 147 10.51 -10.90 -0.46
N PHE A 148 10.07 -10.50 0.73
CA PHE A 148 10.94 -10.04 1.81
C PHE A 148 10.61 -10.74 3.12
N SER A 149 11.35 -11.81 3.45
CA SER A 149 11.07 -12.63 4.63
C SER A 149 11.11 -11.88 5.97
N TYR A 150 11.91 -10.82 6.10
CA TYR A 150 11.94 -9.98 7.31
C TYR A 150 10.60 -9.29 7.58
N LYS A 151 9.76 -9.17 6.55
CA LYS A 151 8.41 -8.60 6.68
C LYS A 151 7.36 -9.61 7.14
N THR A 152 7.68 -10.88 7.33
CA THR A 152 6.71 -11.91 7.78
C THR A 152 6.43 -11.86 9.29
N GLY A 153 5.17 -11.76 9.70
CA GLY A 153 4.76 -11.66 11.10
C GLY A 153 3.26 -11.47 11.31
N ALA A 154 2.82 -11.28 12.56
CA ALA A 154 1.41 -11.15 12.91
C ALA A 154 0.77 -9.88 12.34
N ILE A 155 -0.52 -9.91 12.00
CA ILE A 155 -1.27 -8.70 11.65
C ILE A 155 -1.29 -7.73 12.84
N GLU A 156 -1.03 -6.44 12.58
CA GLU A 156 -1.03 -5.37 13.59
C GLU A 156 -2.22 -4.43 13.42
N SER A 157 -2.77 -4.29 12.22
CA SER A 157 -3.92 -3.43 11.99
C SER A 157 -4.93 -4.07 11.06
N THR A 158 -6.20 -3.71 11.27
CA THR A 158 -7.34 -4.13 10.46
C THR A 158 -8.21 -2.92 10.14
N HIS A 159 -8.87 -2.97 9.00
CA HIS A 159 -9.83 -1.97 8.58
C HIS A 159 -11.22 -2.43 9.01
N SER A 160 -11.65 -2.04 10.21
CA SER A 160 -12.99 -2.39 10.66
C SER A 160 -14.09 -1.58 9.97
N VAL A 161 -13.78 -0.37 9.47
CA VAL A 161 -14.73 0.65 8.95
C VAL A 161 -15.94 0.92 9.86
N ASN A 162 -15.93 0.36 11.06
CA ASN A 162 -16.96 0.48 12.07
C ASN A 162 -16.58 1.64 12.98
N SER A 163 -17.53 2.53 13.25
CA SER A 163 -17.34 3.62 14.22
C SER A 163 -17.03 3.11 15.64
N ALA A 164 -17.38 1.86 15.96
CA ALA A 164 -17.03 1.19 17.20
C ALA A 164 -15.66 0.49 17.16
N GLY A 165 -15.01 0.43 15.99
CA GLY A 165 -13.60 0.05 15.88
C GLY A 165 -12.74 1.17 16.47
N THR A 166 -11.96 0.86 17.50
CA THR A 166 -11.22 1.86 18.28
C THR A 166 -9.72 1.63 18.25
N SER A 167 -9.22 0.71 17.40
CA SER A 167 -7.80 0.38 17.36
C SER A 167 -6.96 1.64 17.23
N ALA A 168 -6.25 1.91 18.32
CA ALA A 168 -5.42 3.08 18.49
C ALA A 168 -3.98 2.63 18.38
N VAL A 169 -3.16 3.48 17.78
CA VAL A 169 -1.72 3.27 17.79
C VAL A 169 -1.19 3.52 19.20
N THR A 170 -0.37 2.61 19.70
CA THR A 170 0.28 2.68 21.01
C THR A 170 1.78 2.46 20.87
N GLY A 171 2.56 2.98 21.82
CA GLY A 171 4.02 2.86 21.81
C GLY A 171 4.71 4.20 21.57
N THR A 172 5.92 4.14 21.03
CA THR A 172 6.78 5.30 20.79
C THR A 172 7.13 5.41 19.32
N ALA A 173 7.63 6.57 18.90
CA ALA A 173 8.09 6.78 17.53
C ALA A 173 9.03 5.63 17.08
N TYR A 174 8.73 5.08 15.91
CA TYR A 174 9.45 3.97 15.26
C TYR A 174 9.35 2.61 15.95
N ASN A 175 8.45 2.50 16.93
CA ASN A 175 8.10 1.25 17.62
C ASN A 175 6.63 1.32 18.03
N TYR A 176 5.81 1.78 17.09
CA TYR A 176 4.37 1.83 17.27
C TYR A 176 3.78 0.47 16.93
N THR A 177 2.81 0.07 17.72
CA THR A 177 1.96 -1.08 17.44
C THR A 177 0.51 -0.62 17.40
N GLU A 178 -0.28 -1.34 16.63
CA GLU A 178 -1.73 -1.27 16.70
C GLU A 178 -2.22 -2.67 17.04
N SER A 179 -3.41 -2.76 17.63
CA SER A 179 -4.07 -4.06 17.80
C SER A 179 -5.12 -4.21 16.70
N PRO A 180 -5.26 -5.40 16.09
CA PRO A 180 -6.42 -5.70 15.25
C PRO A 180 -7.71 -5.37 15.99
N ASP A 181 -8.70 -4.86 15.26
CA ASP A 181 -10.05 -4.70 15.80
C ASP A 181 -10.61 -6.07 16.19
N ALA A 182 -11.49 -6.09 17.20
CA ALA A 182 -12.25 -7.29 17.52
C ALA A 182 -13.00 -7.80 16.29
N VAL A 183 -13.08 -9.12 16.10
CA VAL A 183 -13.70 -9.76 14.93
C VAL A 183 -15.13 -9.25 14.68
N ALA A 184 -15.91 -9.04 15.75
CA ALA A 184 -17.28 -8.50 15.68
C ALA A 184 -17.38 -7.07 15.13
N ASN A 185 -16.27 -6.34 15.10
CA ASN A 185 -16.21 -4.98 14.58
C ASN A 185 -15.78 -4.91 13.11
N ILE A 186 -15.25 -5.98 12.52
CA ILE A 186 -14.78 -5.98 11.13
C ILE A 186 -15.96 -6.04 10.17
N ARG A 187 -16.11 -5.04 9.28
CA ARG A 187 -17.24 -4.88 8.35
C ARG A 187 -16.83 -4.97 6.89
N CYS A 188 -16.78 -6.19 6.35
CA CYS A 188 -16.41 -6.43 4.95
C CYS A 188 -17.35 -5.73 3.95
N SER A 189 -18.66 -5.71 4.22
CA SER A 189 -19.69 -5.13 3.35
C SER A 189 -19.59 -3.61 3.18
N TYR A 190 -18.87 -2.92 4.07
CA TYR A 190 -18.67 -1.48 3.96
C TYR A 190 -17.64 -1.14 2.88
N CYS A 191 -16.75 -2.07 2.56
CA CYS A 191 -15.80 -1.96 1.45
C CYS A 191 -16.30 -2.70 0.20
N HIS A 192 -17.07 -3.78 0.37
CA HIS A 192 -17.54 -4.62 -0.73
C HIS A 192 -19.02 -4.42 -1.03
N ASP A 193 -19.33 -4.15 -2.29
CA ASP A 193 -20.69 -4.26 -2.82
C ASP A 193 -20.96 -5.67 -3.35
N VAL A 194 -21.17 -6.61 -2.43
CA VAL A 194 -21.36 -8.02 -2.76
C VAL A 194 -22.55 -8.25 -3.72
N HIS A 195 -23.54 -7.35 -3.76
CA HIS A 195 -24.64 -7.47 -4.72
C HIS A 195 -24.45 -6.67 -6.01
N ASN A 196 -23.31 -5.98 -6.16
CA ASN A 196 -22.92 -5.30 -7.38
C ASN A 196 -23.98 -4.29 -7.87
N ARG A 197 -24.57 -3.57 -6.91
CA ARG A 197 -25.69 -2.64 -7.08
C ARG A 197 -25.26 -1.20 -7.32
N ASN A 198 -24.02 -0.85 -6.99
CA ASN A 198 -23.40 0.45 -7.22
C ASN A 198 -24.20 1.60 -6.59
N GLN A 199 -24.58 1.44 -5.31
CA GLN A 199 -25.46 2.38 -4.59
C GLN A 199 -24.70 3.43 -3.77
N ALA A 200 -23.39 3.25 -3.57
CA ALA A 200 -22.59 4.27 -2.90
C ALA A 200 -22.35 5.45 -3.84
N THR A 201 -22.06 6.63 -3.28
CA THR A 201 -21.81 7.83 -4.09
C THR A 201 -20.59 7.62 -4.99
N ASN A 202 -20.73 7.85 -6.30
CA ASN A 202 -19.69 7.62 -7.32
C ASN A 202 -19.22 6.15 -7.42
N ASP A 203 -20.02 5.21 -6.92
CA ASP A 203 -19.81 3.79 -7.18
C ASP A 203 -20.34 3.46 -8.56
N THR A 204 -19.44 3.17 -9.49
CA THR A 204 -19.78 2.84 -10.89
C THR A 204 -19.05 1.59 -11.36
N VAL A 205 -18.29 0.94 -10.49
CA VAL A 205 -17.42 -0.19 -10.84
C VAL A 205 -18.16 -1.48 -10.56
N THR A 206 -18.22 -2.35 -11.56
CA THR A 206 -19.02 -3.58 -11.53
C THR A 206 -18.11 -4.80 -11.63
N GLY A 207 -18.41 -5.85 -10.88
CA GLY A 207 -17.73 -7.14 -10.95
C GLY A 207 -16.61 -7.33 -9.93
N LYS A 208 -16.00 -8.52 -9.92
CA LYS A 208 -14.94 -8.90 -8.97
C LYS A 208 -13.82 -7.86 -8.96
N PRO A 209 -13.26 -7.48 -7.79
CA PRO A 209 -13.51 -8.03 -6.45
C PRO A 209 -14.71 -7.41 -5.73
N TYR A 210 -15.63 -6.76 -6.45
CA TYR A 210 -16.86 -6.16 -5.92
C TYR A 210 -16.58 -5.11 -4.85
N LEU A 211 -15.55 -4.28 -5.06
CA LEU A 211 -15.25 -3.15 -4.18
C LEU A 211 -16.19 -1.99 -4.51
N ARG A 212 -16.58 -1.24 -3.49
CA ARG A 212 -17.35 0.01 -3.65
C ARG A 212 -16.46 1.12 -4.18
N GLY A 213 -16.96 1.87 -5.15
CA GLY A 213 -16.23 2.98 -5.74
C GLY A 213 -15.09 2.50 -6.63
N THR A 214 -14.21 3.42 -6.99
CA THR A 214 -12.99 3.07 -7.72
C THR A 214 -11.90 2.62 -6.75
N TRP A 215 -11.29 1.46 -7.02
CA TRP A 215 -10.07 1.05 -6.36
C TRP A 215 -9.15 0.43 -7.38
N MET A 216 -7.96 1.00 -7.52
CA MET A 216 -6.92 0.46 -8.37
C MET A 216 -5.88 -0.19 -7.48
N GLY A 217 -5.57 -1.46 -7.73
CA GLY A 217 -4.61 -2.23 -6.95
C GLY A 217 -3.21 -1.60 -7.03
N ASN A 218 -2.34 -1.94 -6.08
CA ASN A 218 -0.98 -1.41 -6.06
C ASN A 218 -0.27 -1.72 -7.39
N PRO A 219 0.11 -0.73 -8.22
CA PRO A 219 0.78 -0.99 -9.49
C PRO A 219 2.31 -1.09 -9.35
N TYR A 220 2.84 -0.85 -8.15
CA TYR A 220 4.28 -0.84 -7.89
C TYR A 220 4.75 -2.21 -7.42
N ASN A 221 6.02 -2.54 -7.64
CA ASN A 221 6.64 -3.68 -6.98
C ASN A 221 6.59 -3.54 -5.44
N GLU A 222 6.63 -4.68 -4.75
CA GLU A 222 6.70 -4.71 -3.30
C GLU A 222 7.93 -3.91 -2.85
N ASP A 223 7.70 -2.94 -1.97
CA ASP A 223 8.80 -2.16 -1.41
C ASP A 223 9.63 -3.04 -0.49
N GLY A 224 10.92 -2.81 -0.46
CA GLY A 224 11.78 -3.45 0.51
C GLY A 224 13.20 -2.92 0.41
N ALA A 225 13.98 -3.21 1.45
CA ALA A 225 15.40 -2.94 1.47
C ALA A 225 16.14 -3.73 0.36
N PRO A 226 17.17 -3.15 -0.29
CA PRO A 226 18.02 -3.84 -1.23
C PRO A 226 18.66 -5.07 -0.59
N GLN A 227 18.73 -6.16 -1.35
CA GLN A 227 19.25 -7.43 -0.84
C GLN A 227 20.58 -7.79 -1.49
N SER A 228 21.43 -8.46 -0.74
CA SER A 228 22.67 -9.04 -1.24
C SER A 228 22.40 -10.01 -2.39
N GLY A 229 23.25 -9.99 -3.41
CA GLY A 229 23.10 -10.83 -4.61
C GLY A 229 22.09 -10.32 -5.65
N THR A 230 21.26 -9.31 -5.35
CA THR A 230 20.37 -8.70 -6.34
C THR A 230 21.17 -7.99 -7.44
N ASN A 231 20.87 -8.32 -8.70
CA ASN A 231 21.40 -7.59 -9.84
C ASN A 231 20.59 -6.30 -10.05
N TYR A 232 21.18 -5.14 -9.78
CA TYR A 232 20.65 -3.85 -10.19
C TYR A 232 21.24 -3.49 -11.57
N PRO A 233 20.47 -3.59 -12.67
CA PRO A 233 20.95 -3.37 -14.01
C PRO A 233 21.55 -1.98 -14.16
N ASN A 234 22.61 -1.97 -14.94
CA ASN A 234 23.37 -0.79 -15.23
C ASN A 234 22.85 -0.15 -16.52
N ASN A 235 21.80 0.68 -16.43
CA ASN A 235 21.24 1.38 -17.58
C ASN A 235 22.05 2.63 -17.96
N ASN A 236 23.00 3.03 -17.11
CA ASN A 236 23.86 4.18 -17.33
C ASN A 236 25.31 3.84 -16.99
N ASN A 237 26.20 4.81 -16.94
CA ASN A 237 27.62 4.57 -16.77
C ASN A 237 28.06 4.39 -15.30
N TRP A 238 27.11 4.30 -14.38
CA TRP A 238 27.38 4.45 -12.95
C TRP A 238 27.55 3.12 -12.22
N GLY A 239 27.26 1.96 -12.78
CA GLY A 239 27.43 0.66 -12.10
C GLY A 239 26.18 0.20 -11.34
N ARG A 240 26.25 -1.04 -10.86
CA ARG A 240 25.11 -1.84 -10.36
C ARG A 240 24.73 -1.47 -8.92
N VAL A 241 24.03 -0.35 -8.72
CA VAL A 241 23.51 0.06 -7.40
C VAL A 241 21.99 0.27 -7.43
N PRO A 242 21.30 0.12 -6.29
CA PRO A 242 19.89 0.51 -6.15
C PRO A 242 19.65 1.97 -6.56
N ARG A 243 18.58 2.25 -7.32
CA ARG A 243 18.17 3.58 -7.83
C ARG A 243 19.16 4.29 -8.77
N ALA A 244 20.13 3.61 -9.37
CA ALA A 244 21.11 4.27 -10.24
C ALA A 244 20.52 5.11 -11.40
N SER A 245 19.26 4.89 -11.79
CA SER A 245 18.54 5.59 -12.87
C SER A 245 17.05 5.67 -12.54
N THR A 246 16.37 6.73 -12.98
CA THR A 246 14.89 6.87 -12.92
C THR A 246 14.12 5.78 -13.70
N THR A 247 14.82 5.03 -14.57
CA THR A 247 14.23 3.98 -15.41
C THR A 247 14.27 2.59 -14.78
N THR A 248 15.00 2.39 -13.68
CA THR A 248 15.13 1.07 -13.05
C THR A 248 13.88 0.71 -12.24
N THR A 249 13.29 -0.45 -12.49
CA THR A 249 12.07 -0.93 -11.80
C THR A 249 12.36 -2.12 -10.88
N ILE A 250 13.62 -2.41 -10.58
CA ILE A 250 14.01 -3.62 -9.85
C ILE A 250 13.51 -3.58 -8.40
N MET A 251 12.89 -4.67 -7.97
CA MET A 251 12.44 -4.90 -6.59
C MET A 251 13.60 -4.85 -5.59
N GLY A 252 13.35 -4.29 -4.41
CA GLY A 252 14.40 -3.97 -3.44
C GLY A 252 15.32 -2.83 -3.93
N GLY A 253 15.26 -2.46 -5.20
CA GLY A 253 15.95 -1.32 -5.81
C GLY A 253 15.20 -0.03 -5.62
N TYR A 254 14.40 0.08 -4.57
CA TYR A 254 13.72 1.29 -4.14
C TYR A 254 13.13 2.17 -5.27
N TRP A 255 12.56 1.60 -6.33
CA TRP A 255 11.87 2.42 -7.31
C TRP A 255 10.59 2.98 -6.70
N ILE A 256 10.54 4.29 -6.57
CA ILE A 256 9.35 5.05 -6.18
C ILE A 256 9.07 5.98 -7.34
N ASP A 257 7.81 6.19 -7.73
CA ASP A 257 7.50 7.21 -8.74
C ASP A 257 8.17 8.53 -8.31
N GLN A 258 9.03 9.09 -9.17
CA GLN A 258 9.88 10.25 -8.90
C GLN A 258 9.47 11.38 -9.85
N ASN A 259 8.18 11.74 -9.83
CA ASN A 259 7.54 12.58 -10.85
C ASN A 259 7.61 12.01 -12.27
N SER A 260 7.86 10.71 -12.41
CA SER A 260 7.79 10.06 -13.73
C SER A 260 6.35 9.81 -14.15
N GLY A 261 5.43 9.79 -13.18
CA GLY A 261 4.05 9.38 -13.38
C GLY A 261 3.93 7.91 -13.73
N ASN A 262 5.00 7.11 -13.62
CA ASN A 262 4.95 5.68 -13.90
C ASN A 262 4.94 4.94 -12.56
N PRO A 263 4.00 4.01 -12.32
CA PRO A 263 3.03 3.43 -13.26
C PRO A 263 1.63 4.06 -13.19
N THR A 264 1.43 5.11 -12.40
CA THR A 264 0.12 5.72 -12.14
C THR A 264 -0.26 6.82 -13.14
N ALA A 265 0.29 6.76 -14.36
CA ALA A 265 0.11 7.80 -15.37
C ALA A 265 -1.38 7.91 -15.71
N GLY A 266 -1.94 9.13 -15.56
CA GLY A 266 -3.36 9.38 -15.81
C GLY A 266 -4.31 8.89 -14.72
N TRP A 267 -3.83 8.29 -13.63
CA TRP A 267 -4.66 8.00 -12.47
C TRP A 267 -5.02 9.31 -11.77
N THR A 268 -6.26 9.40 -11.30
CA THR A 268 -6.76 10.52 -10.50
C THR A 268 -7.29 9.98 -9.18
N LEU A 269 -7.52 10.87 -8.21
CA LEU A 269 -8.11 10.48 -6.94
C LEU A 269 -9.47 9.78 -7.16
N SER A 270 -10.30 10.32 -8.05
CA SER A 270 -11.62 9.78 -8.36
C SER A 270 -11.58 8.47 -9.15
N SER A 271 -10.52 8.19 -9.92
CA SER A 271 -10.40 6.95 -10.71
C SER A 271 -9.63 5.83 -10.00
N SER A 272 -8.95 6.11 -8.88
CA SER A 272 -8.09 5.13 -8.21
C SER A 272 -8.35 4.93 -6.72
N ALA A 273 -8.98 5.88 -6.04
CA ALA A 273 -9.15 5.89 -4.59
C ALA A 273 -10.60 6.11 -4.14
N GLY A 274 -11.58 5.98 -5.04
CA GLY A 274 -13.01 6.04 -4.75
C GLY A 274 -13.39 5.29 -3.47
N LEU A 275 -12.92 4.05 -3.32
CA LEU A 275 -13.13 3.23 -2.12
C LEU A 275 -12.74 3.97 -0.82
N CYS A 276 -11.54 4.55 -0.77
CA CYS A 276 -11.07 5.29 0.40
C CYS A 276 -11.83 6.60 0.58
N THR A 277 -12.07 7.33 -0.52
CA THR A 277 -12.72 8.64 -0.46
C THR A 277 -14.18 8.59 -0.03
N LEU A 278 -14.85 7.44 -0.16
CA LEU A 278 -16.19 7.22 0.41
C LEU A 278 -16.23 7.53 1.92
N CYS A 279 -15.21 7.10 2.66
CA CYS A 279 -15.17 7.19 4.13
C CYS A 279 -14.23 8.29 4.66
N HIS A 280 -13.19 8.61 3.89
CA HIS A 280 -12.16 9.59 4.27
C HIS A 280 -12.34 10.96 3.62
N GLY A 281 -13.27 11.09 2.66
CA GLY A 281 -13.46 12.31 1.88
C GLY A 281 -12.36 12.51 0.82
N THR A 282 -12.42 13.63 0.12
CA THR A 282 -11.55 13.93 -1.03
C THR A 282 -10.44 14.93 -0.74
N ASN A 283 -10.38 15.49 0.47
CA ASN A 283 -9.32 16.43 0.86
C ASN A 283 -8.06 15.67 1.28
N VAL A 284 -7.22 15.34 0.29
CA VAL A 284 -5.98 14.59 0.49
C VAL A 284 -4.96 15.35 1.35
N ASP A 285 -4.87 16.68 1.21
CA ASP A 285 -3.86 17.50 1.88
C ASP A 285 -3.89 17.38 3.41
N SER A 286 -5.10 17.27 3.95
CA SER A 286 -5.35 17.20 5.39
C SER A 286 -5.91 15.85 5.83
N MET A 287 -5.83 14.83 4.98
CA MET A 287 -6.38 13.52 5.27
C MET A 287 -5.72 12.92 6.52
N ASP A 288 -6.48 12.96 7.61
CA ASP A 288 -6.13 12.43 8.93
C ASP A 288 -7.43 12.09 9.66
N LYS A 289 -7.80 10.80 9.68
CA LYS A 289 -9.09 10.37 10.22
C LYS A 289 -9.17 10.55 11.73
N LYS A 290 -8.02 10.49 12.43
CA LYS A 290 -7.93 10.64 13.88
C LYS A 290 -6.86 11.67 14.20
N THR A 291 -7.30 12.90 14.36
CA THR A 291 -6.41 14.03 14.61
C THR A 291 -5.69 13.91 15.96
N GLY A 292 -4.48 14.46 16.04
CA GLY A 292 -3.71 14.55 17.27
C GLY A 292 -2.81 13.35 17.58
N GLU A 293 -2.80 12.30 16.75
CA GLU A 293 -1.91 11.13 16.95
C GLU A 293 -0.43 11.46 16.64
N GLY A 294 -0.14 12.51 15.87
CA GLY A 294 1.23 12.99 15.65
C GLY A 294 2.15 11.99 14.94
N LEU A 295 1.60 11.15 14.06
CA LEU A 295 2.28 10.00 13.43
C LEU A 295 3.26 10.40 12.31
N TRP A 296 3.18 11.63 11.81
CA TRP A 296 4.07 12.17 10.78
C TRP A 296 5.36 12.74 11.37
N VAL A 297 6.42 12.73 10.57
CA VAL A 297 7.66 13.47 10.85
C VAL A 297 7.53 14.84 10.22
N GLY A 298 7.43 15.88 11.05
CA GLY A 298 7.11 17.23 10.57
C GLY A 298 5.63 17.35 10.23
N THR A 299 5.31 17.54 8.96
CA THR A 299 3.94 17.78 8.47
C THR A 299 3.34 16.54 7.80
N ASN A 300 2.01 16.53 7.67
CA ASN A 300 1.31 15.48 6.92
C ASN A 300 1.78 15.47 5.45
N GLY A 301 2.43 14.37 5.06
CA GLY A 301 3.05 14.21 3.74
C GLY A 301 2.07 13.88 2.61
N HIS A 302 0.79 13.59 2.91
CA HIS A 302 -0.20 13.25 1.89
C HIS A 302 -0.27 14.28 0.76
N SER A 303 -0.28 15.58 1.12
CA SER A 303 -0.32 16.67 0.15
C SER A 303 0.77 16.58 -0.92
N ASN A 304 1.97 16.08 -0.59
CA ASN A 304 3.11 16.05 -1.50
C ASN A 304 3.40 14.66 -2.08
N ALA A 305 2.86 13.59 -1.50
CA ALA A 305 3.21 12.22 -1.88
C ALA A 305 2.10 11.48 -2.63
N VAL A 306 0.83 11.88 -2.47
CA VAL A 306 -0.33 11.09 -2.91
C VAL A 306 -1.10 11.79 -4.02
N ILE A 307 -1.65 11.02 -4.96
CA ILE A 307 -2.55 11.52 -6.00
C ILE A 307 -3.71 12.31 -5.38
N GLY A 308 -3.96 13.52 -5.88
CA GLY A 308 -4.98 14.43 -5.36
C GLY A 308 -4.47 15.41 -4.30
N GLY A 309 -3.22 15.28 -3.85
CA GLY A 309 -2.56 16.28 -3.02
C GLY A 309 -2.11 17.51 -3.83
N SER A 310 -2.09 18.69 -3.18
CA SER A 310 -1.71 19.96 -3.82
C SER A 310 -0.21 20.28 -3.75
N GLY A 311 0.54 19.56 -2.91
CA GLY A 311 1.92 19.86 -2.54
C GLY A 311 2.09 21.02 -1.57
N SER A 312 1.03 21.38 -0.84
CA SER A 312 1.03 22.45 0.17
C SER A 312 2.06 22.21 1.29
N ALA A 313 2.26 20.96 1.71
CA ALA A 313 3.24 20.57 2.74
C ALA A 313 4.55 19.98 2.16
N LYS A 314 4.94 20.39 0.94
CA LYS A 314 6.23 20.00 0.35
C LYS A 314 7.42 20.48 1.20
N ALA A 315 8.46 19.66 1.28
CA ALA A 315 9.68 19.98 2.01
C ALA A 315 10.92 19.56 1.21
N ASN A 316 12.01 20.33 1.33
CA ASN A 316 13.29 19.91 0.78
C ASN A 316 13.90 18.82 1.68
N ILE A 317 13.77 17.58 1.24
CA ILE A 317 14.24 16.40 1.95
C ILE A 317 15.77 16.21 1.89
N TYR A 318 16.50 16.99 1.11
CA TYR A 318 17.98 16.96 1.03
C TYR A 318 18.63 17.91 2.02
N ASP A 319 18.07 19.10 2.21
CA ASP A 319 18.55 20.08 3.20
C ASP A 319 18.45 19.52 4.63
N ALA A 320 17.37 18.79 4.90
CA ALA A 320 17.12 18.07 6.16
C ALA A 320 18.13 16.94 6.49
N ARG A 321 19.04 16.58 5.57
CA ARG A 321 20.04 15.51 5.75
C ARG A 321 21.43 16.01 6.11
N GLY A 322 21.52 17.25 6.55
CA GLY A 322 22.77 17.90 6.96
C GLY A 322 23.35 18.78 5.86
N GLY A 323 22.52 19.61 5.24
CA GLY A 323 22.91 20.66 4.30
C GLY A 323 23.91 21.64 4.89
N THR A 324 25.21 21.29 4.89
CA THR A 324 26.34 22.19 4.64
C THR A 324 27.64 21.38 4.54
N GLY A 325 28.32 21.47 3.40
CA GLY A 325 29.58 20.79 3.14
C GLY A 325 30.76 21.43 3.87
N GLY A 326 31.22 20.80 4.94
CA GLY A 326 32.58 21.00 5.47
C GLY A 326 33.60 20.30 4.55
N ARG A 327 34.69 21.01 4.22
CA ARG A 327 35.68 20.73 3.17
C ARG A 327 36.48 19.41 3.22
N THR A 328 36.15 18.45 4.07
CA THR A 328 37.03 17.30 4.32
C THR A 328 36.31 15.97 4.14
N ASN A 329 36.47 15.38 2.95
CA ASN A 329 36.36 13.94 2.68
C ASN A 329 35.00 13.23 2.83
N ASN A 330 33.87 13.87 2.60
CA ASN A 330 32.60 13.13 2.56
C ASN A 330 32.46 12.29 1.27
N PRO A 331 32.31 10.95 1.36
CA PRO A 331 32.03 10.13 0.18
C PRO A 331 30.57 10.32 -0.20
N TYR A 332 30.31 11.15 -1.19
CA TYR A 332 28.97 11.36 -1.70
C TYR A 332 28.72 10.42 -2.90
N GLN A 333 27.64 9.63 -2.88
CA GLN A 333 27.09 8.97 -4.08
C GLN A 333 26.76 9.96 -5.22
N HIS A 334 26.75 11.27 -4.91
CA HIS A 334 26.46 12.41 -5.77
C HIS A 334 27.70 13.26 -6.03
N PHE A 335 27.93 13.73 -7.27
CA PHE A 335 28.98 14.71 -7.57
C PHE A 335 28.50 15.93 -8.37
N ASN A 336 27.21 16.05 -8.70
CA ASN A 336 26.72 17.12 -9.57
C ASN A 336 26.40 18.40 -8.78
N GLY A 337 26.57 19.58 -9.40
CA GLY A 337 26.22 20.89 -8.83
C GLY A 337 27.18 21.52 -7.81
N PHE A 338 28.29 20.88 -7.43
CA PHE A 338 29.28 21.50 -6.54
C PHE A 338 30.23 22.45 -7.28
N SER A 339 30.12 23.75 -7.00
CA SER A 339 31.14 24.75 -7.34
C SER A 339 32.09 24.93 -6.14
N ASP A 340 33.09 24.06 -5.97
CA ASP A 340 34.22 24.42 -5.08
C ASP A 340 35.14 25.36 -5.87
N PRO A 341 35.46 26.57 -5.38
CA PRO A 341 36.29 27.55 -6.10
C PRO A 341 37.76 27.14 -6.34
N ALA A 342 38.11 25.84 -6.30
CA ALA A 342 39.48 25.38 -6.52
C ALA A 342 39.66 23.90 -6.97
N ASP A 343 38.63 23.15 -7.39
CA ASP A 343 38.80 21.70 -7.63
C ASP A 343 38.97 21.29 -9.10
N ASN A 344 40.04 20.52 -9.34
CA ASN A 344 40.49 19.93 -10.60
C ASN A 344 40.20 18.41 -10.67
N GLY A 345 39.07 17.96 -10.11
CA GLY A 345 38.50 16.63 -10.31
C GLY A 345 38.49 15.75 -9.07
N LYS A 346 37.48 15.94 -8.21
CA LYS A 346 37.11 14.91 -7.23
C LYS A 346 36.61 13.65 -7.95
N TYR A 347 37.04 12.52 -7.42
CA TYR A 347 36.76 11.19 -7.95
C TYR A 347 35.43 10.67 -7.42
N GLY A 348 34.60 10.11 -8.30
CA GLY A 348 33.29 9.57 -7.96
C GLY A 348 33.31 8.55 -6.80
N PHE A 349 32.18 8.40 -6.10
CA PHE A 349 31.88 7.30 -5.15
C PHE A 349 32.01 5.92 -5.80
N ARG A 350 32.17 5.87 -7.11
CA ARG A 350 32.21 4.68 -7.94
C ARG A 350 33.47 4.73 -8.78
N THR A 351 34.16 3.60 -8.90
CA THR A 351 35.55 3.59 -9.37
C THR A 351 35.80 2.49 -10.39
N PRO A 352 36.74 2.69 -11.34
CA PRO A 352 37.23 1.59 -12.15
C PRO A 352 37.90 0.53 -11.26
N ASN A 353 37.74 -0.75 -11.63
CA ASN A 353 38.14 -1.94 -10.87
C ASN A 353 39.54 -1.89 -10.22
N SER A 354 40.51 -1.21 -10.85
CA SER A 354 41.90 -1.12 -10.38
C SER A 354 42.23 0.13 -9.54
N LYS A 355 41.30 1.08 -9.38
CA LYS A 355 41.55 2.40 -8.73
C LYS A 355 40.53 2.71 -7.63
N GLY A 356 39.75 1.72 -7.24
CA GLY A 356 38.71 1.84 -6.22
C GLY A 356 39.22 1.70 -4.80
N TRP A 357 38.68 2.51 -3.91
CA TRP A 357 38.67 2.14 -2.50
C TRP A 357 37.60 1.05 -2.33
N ARG A 358 37.81 0.05 -1.46
CA ARG A 358 36.84 -1.04 -1.19
C ARG A 358 35.50 -0.56 -0.58
N TYR A 359 35.28 0.75 -0.52
CA TYR A 359 34.05 1.45 -0.14
C TYR A 359 33.08 1.65 -1.31
N SER A 360 33.50 1.38 -2.56
CA SER A 360 32.85 1.92 -3.77
C SER A 360 32.37 0.83 -4.74
N PRO A 361 31.10 0.87 -5.18
CA PRO A 361 30.61 0.05 -6.27
C PRO A 361 31.42 0.25 -7.57
N LEU A 362 31.62 -0.84 -8.32
CA LEU A 362 32.37 -0.83 -9.57
C LEU A 362 31.59 -0.14 -10.69
N LEU A 363 32.28 0.68 -11.48
CA LEU A 363 31.77 1.20 -12.74
C LEU A 363 31.75 0.10 -13.81
N THR A 364 30.82 0.22 -14.75
CA THR A 364 30.61 -0.81 -15.80
C THR A 364 31.42 -0.56 -17.06
N ASP A 365 31.91 0.66 -17.29
CA ASP A 365 32.91 0.86 -18.33
C ASP A 365 34.25 0.28 -17.84
N GLY A 366 34.70 -0.80 -18.47
CA GLY A 366 36.05 -1.37 -18.27
C GLY A 366 37.20 -0.41 -18.64
N ALA A 367 36.93 0.89 -18.70
CA ALA A 367 37.90 1.94 -18.94
C ALA A 367 38.75 2.18 -17.68
N ASN A 368 40.07 2.15 -17.84
CA ASN A 368 41.05 2.47 -16.79
C ASN A 368 41.08 3.96 -16.39
N THR A 369 40.15 4.77 -16.92
CA THR A 369 40.03 6.20 -16.68
C THR A 369 38.96 6.44 -15.62
N ARG A 370 39.29 7.22 -14.58
CA ARG A 370 38.33 7.63 -13.55
C ARG A 370 37.34 8.58 -14.22
N PRO A 371 36.08 8.20 -14.44
CA PRO A 371 35.21 9.02 -15.24
C PRO A 371 34.86 10.30 -14.48
N ARG A 372 35.14 11.44 -15.10
CA ARG A 372 34.59 12.73 -14.72
C ARG A 372 33.19 12.82 -15.33
N LYS A 373 32.20 12.13 -14.75
CA LYS A 373 30.86 11.92 -15.34
C LYS A 373 29.77 12.87 -14.78
N TYR A 374 30.16 14.08 -14.38
CA TYR A 374 29.29 15.11 -13.78
C TYR A 374 28.05 15.51 -14.62
N ASN A 375 28.02 15.21 -15.92
CA ASN A 375 26.93 15.59 -16.84
C ASN A 375 26.05 14.41 -17.31
N SER A 376 26.10 13.24 -16.66
CA SER A 376 25.39 12.03 -17.12
C SER A 376 24.52 11.36 -16.05
N ASP A 377 24.14 12.12 -15.02
CA ASP A 377 23.21 11.66 -13.99
C ASP A 377 21.76 11.74 -14.51
N GLU A 378 21.03 10.62 -14.35
CA GLU A 378 19.61 10.50 -14.73
C GLU A 378 18.80 10.41 -13.43
N TRP A 379 18.69 11.53 -12.72
CA TRP A 379 18.01 11.63 -11.42
C TRP A 379 16.65 12.32 -11.57
N GLY A 380 15.67 11.85 -10.82
CA GLY A 380 14.32 12.45 -10.80
C GLY A 380 14.16 13.59 -9.80
N VAL A 381 15.17 13.84 -8.95
CA VAL A 381 15.16 14.91 -7.93
C VAL A 381 15.88 16.16 -8.42
N ASP A 382 15.45 17.34 -7.97
CA ASP A 382 16.27 18.55 -8.09
C ASP A 382 17.39 18.53 -7.04
N GLU A 383 18.61 18.38 -7.52
CA GLU A 383 19.84 18.20 -6.74
C GLU A 383 20.44 19.52 -6.26
N SER A 384 20.02 20.64 -6.86
CA SER A 384 20.55 21.97 -6.56
C SER A 384 20.13 22.47 -5.18
N GLY A 385 19.10 21.85 -4.59
CA GLY A 385 18.47 22.29 -3.34
C GLY A 385 17.70 23.62 -3.47
N GLY A 386 17.74 24.26 -4.64
CA GLY A 386 17.09 25.54 -4.91
C GLY A 386 15.58 25.45 -5.14
N THR A 387 15.09 24.27 -5.54
CA THR A 387 13.65 24.04 -5.76
C THR A 387 13.13 22.92 -4.89
N THR A 388 12.08 23.22 -4.11
CA THR A 388 11.29 22.15 -3.48
C THR A 388 10.26 21.63 -4.48
N GLN A 389 10.42 20.39 -4.91
CA GLN A 389 9.51 19.76 -5.87
C GLN A 389 8.15 19.43 -5.22
N THR A 390 7.08 19.73 -5.95
CA THR A 390 5.69 19.44 -5.55
C THR A 390 5.23 18.08 -6.12
N GLN A 391 4.36 17.39 -5.38
CA GLN A 391 3.73 16.12 -5.77
C GLN A 391 4.73 15.05 -6.20
N TYR A 392 5.87 14.96 -5.49
CA TYR A 392 7.05 14.22 -5.92
C TYR A 392 6.81 12.74 -6.26
N HIS A 393 5.84 12.10 -5.61
CA HIS A 393 5.58 10.68 -5.78
C HIS A 393 4.30 10.31 -6.52
N LYS A 394 3.25 11.15 -6.49
CA LYS A 394 1.91 10.83 -7.02
C LYS A 394 1.51 9.36 -6.79
N PHE A 395 1.72 8.87 -5.58
CA PHE A 395 1.36 7.52 -5.21
C PHE A 395 -0.16 7.37 -5.19
N SER A 396 -0.65 6.24 -5.67
CA SER A 396 -2.01 5.80 -5.36
C SER A 396 -2.15 5.50 -3.88
N CYS A 397 -3.36 5.62 -3.31
CA CYS A 397 -3.62 5.17 -1.95
C CYS A 397 -3.21 3.70 -1.74
N SER A 398 -3.41 2.88 -2.77
CA SER A 398 -3.03 1.46 -2.83
C SER A 398 -1.54 1.18 -2.83
N LYS A 399 -0.66 2.18 -2.99
CA LYS A 399 0.78 2.03 -2.75
C LYS A 399 1.10 2.01 -1.27
N CYS A 400 0.38 2.80 -0.47
CA CYS A 400 0.69 3.00 0.95
C CYS A 400 -0.19 2.17 1.88
N HIS A 401 -1.46 1.96 1.52
CA HIS A 401 -2.45 1.32 2.38
C HIS A 401 -2.97 0.01 1.80
N ASN A 402 -3.10 -0.99 2.67
CA ASN A 402 -3.88 -2.18 2.42
C ASN A 402 -5.36 -1.92 2.78
N PRO A 403 -6.34 -2.29 1.94
CA PRO A 403 -7.75 -2.04 2.23
C PRO A 403 -8.32 -2.89 3.39
N HIS A 404 -7.66 -3.98 3.77
CA HIS A 404 -8.20 -4.97 4.71
C HIS A 404 -7.43 -5.04 6.02
N ALA A 405 -6.18 -5.48 5.96
CA ALA A 405 -5.35 -5.69 7.14
C ALA A 405 -3.88 -5.47 6.79
N SER A 406 -3.06 -5.19 7.79
CA SER A 406 -1.62 -5.10 7.59
C SER A 406 -0.85 -5.54 8.82
N ARG A 407 0.38 -5.99 8.58
CA ARG A 407 1.39 -6.21 9.63
C ARG A 407 2.01 -4.91 10.15
N LEU A 408 1.62 -3.76 9.64
CA LEU A 408 2.01 -2.47 10.20
C LEU A 408 0.79 -1.71 10.72
N PRO A 409 0.97 -0.76 11.64
CA PRO A 409 -0.09 0.15 12.06
C PRO A 409 -0.67 0.99 10.92
N LYS A 410 -1.92 1.43 11.09
CA LYS A 410 -2.69 2.29 10.17
C LYS A 410 -2.80 1.71 8.76
N LEU A 411 -2.87 0.37 8.67
CA LEU A 411 -3.01 -0.39 7.44
C LEU A 411 -1.91 -0.13 6.42
N MET A 412 -0.78 0.36 6.89
CA MET A 412 0.33 0.68 6.02
C MET A 412 0.92 -0.61 5.48
N GLN A 413 1.13 -0.75 4.18
CA GLN A 413 1.78 -1.94 3.61
C GLN A 413 3.27 -1.71 3.32
N THR A 414 3.72 -0.47 3.45
CA THR A 414 5.06 -0.06 3.08
C THR A 414 5.55 1.06 3.99
N ASN A 415 6.87 1.17 4.06
CA ASN A 415 7.56 2.31 4.60
C ASN A 415 8.37 3.08 3.57
N CYS A 416 8.18 2.74 2.29
CA CYS A 416 8.88 3.25 1.10
C CYS A 416 10.40 3.04 1.12
N LEU A 417 11.06 2.90 2.27
CA LEU A 417 12.50 2.76 2.48
C LEU A 417 12.80 2.20 3.87
N ASP A 418 13.26 0.95 3.90
CA ASP A 418 13.81 0.33 5.09
C ASP A 418 15.33 0.17 4.91
N THR A 419 16.12 0.96 5.66
CA THR A 419 17.58 0.82 5.66
C THR A 419 18.07 -0.17 6.70
N LYS A 420 17.23 -0.65 7.62
CA LYS A 420 17.63 -1.61 8.66
C LYS A 420 17.77 -3.02 8.10
N HIS A 421 17.02 -3.36 7.06
CA HIS A 421 17.06 -4.69 6.45
C HIS A 421 17.82 -4.72 5.12
N ASN A 422 18.64 -3.71 4.86
CA ASN A 422 19.45 -3.64 3.65
C ASN A 422 20.68 -4.54 3.82
N THR A 423 20.86 -5.48 2.89
CA THR A 423 22.04 -6.37 2.91
C THR A 423 22.93 -6.17 1.68
N TRP A 424 22.52 -5.34 0.73
CA TRP A 424 23.24 -5.12 -0.52
C TRP A 424 24.63 -4.51 -0.30
N ASP A 425 24.75 -3.60 0.67
CA ASP A 425 26.01 -2.90 0.95
C ASP A 425 26.92 -3.59 1.96
N ASN A 426 26.52 -4.71 2.55
CA ASN A 426 27.31 -5.46 3.54
C ASN A 426 28.63 -5.97 2.94
N GLY A 427 28.69 -6.16 1.61
CA GLY A 427 29.91 -6.53 0.89
C GLY A 427 30.94 -5.41 0.73
N PHE A 428 30.59 -4.16 1.01
CA PHE A 428 31.49 -3.02 0.96
C PHE A 428 32.00 -2.66 2.36
N GLN A 429 33.12 -1.96 2.45
CA GLN A 429 33.61 -1.44 3.72
C GLN A 429 32.73 -0.27 4.19
N VAL A 430 32.56 -0.12 5.51
CA VAL A 430 31.98 1.10 6.12
C VAL A 430 32.96 2.27 5.98
N ASN A 431 32.46 3.48 5.83
CA ASN A 431 33.31 4.65 5.60
C ASN A 431 34.21 4.95 6.82
N GLY A 432 35.51 4.64 6.76
CA GLY A 432 36.45 4.87 7.86
C GLY A 432 37.20 6.20 7.84
N SER A 433 36.85 7.14 6.94
CA SER A 433 37.66 8.35 6.72
C SER A 433 36.87 9.61 6.31
N GLY A 434 35.54 9.54 6.28
CA GLY A 434 34.70 10.69 5.95
C GLY A 434 34.33 11.57 7.14
N GLY A 435 33.69 12.70 6.87
CA GLY A 435 33.19 13.59 7.91
C GLY A 435 32.25 12.89 8.88
N SER A 436 32.03 13.51 10.04
CA SER A 436 31.27 12.95 11.18
C SER A 436 29.91 12.35 10.81
N ASN A 437 29.25 12.86 9.76
CA ASN A 437 27.94 12.39 9.31
C ASN A 437 27.96 11.06 8.54
N ASN A 438 29.11 10.58 8.06
CA ASN A 438 29.20 9.33 7.28
C ASN A 438 30.21 8.35 7.87
N ASN A 439 31.04 8.75 8.84
CA ASN A 439 32.06 7.89 9.43
C ASN A 439 31.43 6.68 10.15
N GLY A 440 31.99 5.49 9.90
CA GLY A 440 31.53 4.21 10.45
C GLY A 440 30.19 3.72 9.92
N ARG A 441 29.66 4.31 8.84
CA ARG A 441 28.31 3.98 8.32
C ARG A 441 28.34 3.13 7.05
N SER A 442 27.33 2.28 6.88
CA SER A 442 27.02 1.57 5.63
C SER A 442 26.53 2.55 4.55
N ILE A 443 26.61 2.15 3.28
CA ILE A 443 26.38 3.01 2.11
C ILE A 443 24.95 3.57 2.08
N SER A 444 23.96 2.72 2.37
CA SER A 444 22.56 3.12 2.53
C SER A 444 22.35 4.13 3.65
N ASN A 445 23.31 4.17 4.57
CA ASN A 445 23.34 5.04 5.71
C ASN A 445 24.19 6.34 5.50
N TRP A 446 24.55 6.68 4.26
CA TRP A 446 25.25 7.94 3.98
C TRP A 446 24.32 9.10 3.64
N THR A 447 24.76 10.34 3.87
CA THR A 447 24.02 11.56 3.55
C THR A 447 23.71 11.70 2.06
N SER A 448 24.52 11.09 1.20
CA SER A 448 24.31 11.03 -0.24
C SER A 448 23.46 9.85 -0.72
N ALA A 449 23.09 8.93 0.17
CA ALA A 449 22.31 7.77 -0.24
C ALA A 449 21.00 8.23 -0.90
N GLN A 450 20.64 7.63 -2.03
CA GLN A 450 19.47 8.03 -2.83
C GLN A 450 18.11 7.61 -2.22
N ASN A 451 18.05 7.41 -0.91
CA ASN A 451 16.85 7.00 -0.19
C ASN A 451 16.12 8.23 0.38
N CYS A 452 15.04 8.67 -0.28
CA CYS A 452 14.29 9.91 0.00
C CYS A 452 13.79 10.13 1.46
N HIS A 453 13.56 9.08 2.23
CA HIS A 453 12.94 9.13 3.56
C HIS A 453 13.54 8.11 4.51
N ARG A 454 14.87 8.12 4.65
CA ARG A 454 15.60 7.20 5.50
C ARG A 454 15.21 7.33 6.97
N LEU A 455 14.89 6.19 7.59
CA LEU A 455 14.87 6.06 9.03
C LEU A 455 16.28 5.77 9.55
N GLY A 456 16.84 6.69 10.32
CA GLY A 456 18.12 6.50 11.01
C GLY A 456 18.04 5.39 12.04
N GLY A 457 19.10 4.61 12.14
CA GLY A 457 19.21 3.46 13.04
C GLY A 457 20.39 2.59 12.64
N ASN A 458 20.70 1.59 13.46
CA ASN A 458 21.68 0.56 13.10
C ASN A 458 21.04 -0.37 12.06
N ASP A 459 21.82 -0.78 11.09
CA ASP A 459 21.54 -1.97 10.29
C ASP A 459 21.83 -3.23 11.13
N PRO A 460 20.82 -3.95 11.65
CA PRO A 460 21.03 -5.20 12.39
C PRO A 460 21.78 -6.28 11.59
N SER A 461 21.81 -6.19 10.26
CA SER A 461 22.52 -7.14 9.41
C SER A 461 24.00 -6.80 9.20
N ASP A 462 24.43 -5.59 9.55
CA ASP A 462 25.82 -5.13 9.47
C ASP A 462 26.33 -4.64 10.83
N THR A 463 27.03 -5.51 11.55
CA THR A 463 27.61 -5.21 12.87
C THR A 463 28.71 -4.14 12.86
N ARG A 464 29.16 -3.71 11.67
CA ARG A 464 30.15 -2.64 11.49
C ARG A 464 29.49 -1.26 11.46
N ASP A 465 28.18 -1.20 11.23
CA ASP A 465 27.45 0.02 10.97
C ASP A 465 27.20 0.84 12.25
N SER A 466 27.42 2.14 12.14
CA SER A 466 27.04 3.12 13.16
C SER A 466 25.66 3.66 12.83
N ALA A 467 24.85 3.90 13.87
CA ALA A 467 23.49 4.40 13.72
C ALA A 467 23.39 5.55 12.73
N GLY A 468 22.47 5.39 11.78
CA GLY A 468 22.20 6.36 10.77
C GLY A 468 21.61 7.70 11.23
N VAL A 469 21.61 8.69 10.33
CA VAL A 469 20.89 9.97 10.52
C VAL A 469 19.65 10.01 9.65
N GLY A 470 18.57 10.59 10.18
CA GLY A 470 17.29 10.75 9.49
C GLY A 470 16.14 10.25 10.35
N ASN A 471 15.01 10.95 10.29
CA ASN A 471 13.83 10.61 11.07
C ASN A 471 12.81 9.80 10.25
N GLY A 472 13.11 9.41 9.02
CA GLY A 472 12.12 8.85 8.09
C GLY A 472 11.08 9.88 7.67
N TRP A 473 9.93 9.41 7.18
CA TRP A 473 8.79 10.26 6.79
C TRP A 473 7.57 10.11 7.72
N ASN A 474 7.44 8.95 8.36
CA ASN A 474 6.45 8.70 9.40
C ASN A 474 7.11 7.95 10.56
N LYS A 475 6.37 7.87 11.67
CA LYS A 475 6.84 7.23 12.90
C LYS A 475 6.29 5.81 13.08
N VAL A 476 5.40 5.32 12.21
CA VAL A 476 4.56 4.11 12.40
C VAL A 476 4.94 2.89 11.56
N THR A 477 5.75 3.01 10.50
CA THR A 477 5.97 1.90 9.57
C THR A 477 7.36 1.24 9.50
N PRO A 478 8.32 1.42 10.42
CA PRO A 478 9.56 0.65 10.30
C PRO A 478 9.27 -0.86 10.31
N TRP A 479 9.95 -1.60 9.42
CA TRP A 479 9.98 -3.06 9.45
C TRP A 479 11.04 -3.53 10.46
#